data_AF-F7VL26-F1
#
_entry.id   AF-F7VL26-F1
#
_cell.length_a   1.000
_cell.length_b   1.000
_cell.length_c   1.000
_cell.angle_alpha   90.00
_cell.angle_beta   90.00
_cell.angle_gamma   90.00
#
_symmetry.space_group_name_H-M   'P 1'
#
loop_
_entity.id
_entity.type
_entity.pdbx_description
1 polymer ?
#
loop_
_entity_poly.entity_id
_entity_poly.type
_entity_poly.pdbx_seq_one_letter_code
_entity_poly.pdbx_strand_id
1 'polypeptide(L)'
;MGRLHSKGKGISASAIPYSRQPPSVVDQICKLAKKGATPSQIGVILRDSHGVAQVKVVTGLAPDLPEDLYMLIKKAVAVRKHLERNRKDKDSKFRLILIESRIHRLARYYKTVGVLPPTWKYESSTASTIVS
;
A
#
# COMPACT_ATOMS: atom_id res chain seq x y z
N MET A 1 15.54 1.55 5.39
CA MET A 1 14.31 2.36 5.36
C MET A 1 14.64 3.86 5.45
N GLY A 2 14.35 4.61 4.37
CA GLY A 2 14.33 6.08 4.29
C GLY A 2 15.15 6.68 3.12
N ARG A 3 14.66 7.57 2.23
CA ARG A 3 13.34 7.64 1.55
C ARG A 3 13.35 8.66 0.38
N LEU A 4 12.51 8.40 -0.63
CA LEU A 4 12.23 9.25 -1.81
C LEU A 4 11.89 10.73 -1.53
N HIS A 5 11.26 11.04 -0.40
CA HIS A 5 10.91 12.40 0.02
C HIS A 5 11.36 12.67 1.48
N SER A 6 12.59 12.28 1.82
CA SER A 6 13.19 12.59 3.12
C SER A 6 14.71 12.66 3.01
N LYS A 7 15.37 13.36 3.93
CA LYS A 7 16.84 13.45 3.98
C LYS A 7 17.52 12.25 4.66
N GLY A 8 16.75 11.27 5.16
CA GLY A 8 17.29 10.11 5.85
C GLY A 8 18.04 9.16 4.90
N LYS A 9 19.07 8.49 5.42
CA LYS A 9 19.92 7.52 4.69
C LYS A 9 19.78 6.08 5.24
N GLY A 10 18.63 5.74 5.80
CA GLY A 10 18.46 4.49 6.53
C GLY A 10 18.43 3.26 5.61
N ILE A 11 19.24 2.24 5.94
CA ILE A 11 19.43 1.02 5.12
C ILE A 11 18.72 -0.23 5.63
N SER A 12 17.87 -0.12 6.67
CA SER A 12 17.15 -1.27 7.23
C SER A 12 16.15 -1.88 6.22
N ALA A 13 16.32 -3.18 5.92
CA ALA A 13 15.43 -4.02 5.11
C ALA A 13 15.54 -5.48 5.59
N SER A 14 14.53 -6.31 5.28
CA SER A 14 14.58 -7.74 5.60
C SER A 14 15.61 -8.46 4.73
N ALA A 15 16.41 -9.34 5.32
CA ALA A 15 17.30 -10.24 4.59
C ALA A 15 16.55 -11.55 4.30
N ILE A 16 16.33 -11.84 3.02
CA ILE A 16 15.57 -13.02 2.58
C ILE A 16 16.48 -14.26 2.72
N PRO A 17 15.95 -15.41 3.21
CA PRO A 17 16.73 -16.65 3.29
C PRO A 17 17.16 -17.13 1.91
N TYR A 18 18.29 -17.86 1.85
CA TYR A 18 18.81 -18.41 0.60
C TYR A 18 17.90 -19.50 0.02
N SER A 19 17.30 -20.34 0.87
CA SER A 19 16.38 -21.40 0.45
C SER A 19 15.08 -20.82 -0.12
N ARG A 20 14.69 -21.31 -1.31
CA ARG A 20 13.51 -20.82 -2.07
C ARG A 20 12.42 -21.88 -2.24
N GLN A 21 12.44 -22.95 -1.43
CA GLN A 21 11.42 -23.98 -1.54
C GLN A 21 10.02 -23.39 -1.28
N PRO A 22 9.05 -23.62 -2.19
CA PRO A 22 7.74 -23.02 -2.07
C PRO A 22 6.92 -23.70 -0.97
N PRO A 23 6.31 -22.94 -0.04
CA PRO A 23 5.38 -23.52 0.93
C PRO A 23 4.02 -23.80 0.29
N SER A 24 3.37 -24.90 0.69
CA SER A 24 2.02 -25.30 0.27
C SER A 24 0.94 -24.65 1.15
N VAL A 25 0.70 -23.34 0.99
CA VAL A 25 -0.16 -22.55 1.91
C VAL A 25 -1.35 -21.83 1.25
N VAL A 26 -1.76 -22.28 0.07
CA VAL A 26 -2.78 -21.62 -0.77
C VAL A 26 -4.12 -21.44 -0.06
N ASP A 27 -4.63 -22.48 0.60
CA ASP A 27 -5.97 -22.46 1.22
C ASP A 27 -6.07 -21.43 2.35
N GLN A 28 -4.98 -21.27 3.10
CA GLN A 28 -4.95 -20.35 4.23
C GLN A 28 -4.91 -18.89 3.78
N ILE A 29 -4.20 -18.61 2.69
CA ILE A 29 -4.22 -17.30 2.03
C ILE A 29 -5.64 -16.96 1.60
N CYS A 30 -6.33 -17.88 0.93
CA CYS A 30 -7.70 -17.67 0.48
C CYS A 30 -8.67 -17.41 1.66
N LYS A 31 -8.52 -18.13 2.77
CA LYS A 31 -9.32 -17.91 3.99
C LYS A 31 -9.09 -16.52 4.59
N LEU A 32 -7.84 -16.06 4.65
CA LEU A 32 -7.52 -14.74 5.20
C LEU A 32 -7.92 -13.60 4.25
N ALA A 33 -7.76 -13.78 2.94
CA ALA A 33 -8.21 -12.83 1.93
C ALA A 33 -9.74 -12.65 1.96
N LYS A 34 -10.51 -13.75 2.12
CA LYS A 34 -11.97 -13.69 2.30
C LYS A 34 -12.40 -12.95 3.58
N LYS A 35 -11.54 -12.89 4.60
CA LYS A 35 -11.76 -12.09 5.81
C LYS A 35 -11.43 -10.60 5.62
N GLY A 36 -10.97 -10.19 4.43
CA GLY A 36 -10.61 -8.82 4.11
C GLY A 36 -9.20 -8.41 4.58
N ALA A 37 -8.34 -9.36 4.96
CA ALA A 37 -6.96 -9.05 5.31
C ALA A 37 -6.17 -8.63 4.06
N THR A 38 -5.33 -7.61 4.17
CA THR A 38 -4.50 -7.15 3.04
C THR A 38 -3.35 -8.14 2.77
N PRO A 39 -2.81 -8.20 1.54
CA PRO A 39 -1.68 -9.08 1.23
C PRO A 39 -0.50 -8.92 2.20
N SER A 40 -0.18 -7.68 2.59
CA SER A 40 0.87 -7.40 3.58
C SER A 40 0.56 -7.99 4.96
N GLN A 41 -0.69 -7.89 5.43
CA GLN A 41 -1.12 -8.49 6.71
C GLN A 41 -1.13 -10.02 6.67
N ILE A 42 -1.57 -10.60 5.55
CA ILE A 42 -1.57 -12.06 5.35
C ILE A 42 -0.14 -12.60 5.48
N GLY A 43 0.84 -11.95 4.85
CA GLY A 43 2.25 -12.34 4.96
C GLY A 43 2.77 -12.31 6.40
N VAL A 44 2.37 -11.31 7.19
CA VAL A 44 2.75 -11.21 8.61
C VAL A 44 2.11 -12.33 9.44
N ILE A 45 0.81 -12.59 9.25
CA ILE A 45 0.09 -13.66 9.99
C ILE A 45 0.66 -15.04 9.67
N LEU A 46 0.99 -15.29 8.40
CA LEU A 46 1.57 -16.56 7.98
C LEU A 46 2.99 -16.75 8.54
N ARG A 47 3.78 -15.68 8.61
CA ARG A 47 5.12 -15.74 9.20
C ARG A 47 5.08 -15.95 10.71
N ASP A 48 4.28 -15.16 11.41
CA ASP A 48 4.34 -15.07 12.87
C ASP A 48 3.53 -16.19 13.55
N SER A 49 2.41 -16.63 12.97
CA SER A 49 1.56 -17.67 13.57
C SER A 49 1.71 -19.06 12.94
N HIS A 50 2.19 -19.14 11.68
CA HIS A 50 2.27 -20.41 10.95
C HIS A 50 3.71 -20.79 10.54
N GLY A 51 4.71 -19.97 10.89
CA GLY A 51 6.12 -20.25 10.60
C GLY A 51 6.50 -20.17 9.11
N VAL A 52 5.65 -19.57 8.27
CA VAL A 52 5.86 -19.52 6.82
C VAL A 52 6.70 -18.29 6.46
N ALA A 53 7.98 -18.50 6.14
CA ALA A 53 8.93 -17.40 5.96
C ALA A 53 8.72 -16.57 4.67
N GLN A 54 8.32 -17.20 3.56
CA GLN A 54 8.14 -16.56 2.27
C GLN A 54 6.93 -17.13 1.54
N VAL A 55 6.01 -16.27 1.15
CA VAL A 55 4.84 -16.63 0.36
C VAL A 55 4.94 -15.90 -0.96
N LYS A 56 5.23 -16.63 -2.04
CA LYS A 56 5.10 -16.07 -3.38
C LYS A 56 3.60 -15.97 -3.66
N VAL A 57 3.10 -14.74 -3.83
CA VAL A 57 1.67 -14.42 -3.95
C VAL A 57 1.02 -15.37 -4.94
N VAL A 58 0.10 -16.21 -4.44
CA VAL A 58 -0.79 -17.01 -5.28
C VAL A 58 -1.81 -16.04 -5.85
N THR A 59 -1.75 -15.82 -7.16
CA THR A 59 -2.33 -14.69 -7.91
C THR A 59 -3.84 -14.76 -8.12
N GLY A 60 -4.63 -15.20 -7.13
CA GLY A 60 -6.06 -15.48 -7.32
C GLY A 60 -7.05 -14.43 -6.78
N LEU A 61 -6.66 -13.62 -5.79
CA LEU A 61 -7.58 -12.73 -5.05
C LEU A 61 -6.97 -11.32 -4.89
N ALA A 62 -6.69 -10.67 -6.02
CA ALA A 62 -6.15 -9.31 -6.01
C ALA A 62 -7.27 -8.28 -5.79
N PRO A 63 -7.07 -7.27 -4.91
CA PRO A 63 -7.99 -6.14 -4.80
C PRO A 63 -7.98 -5.30 -6.09
N ASP A 64 -9.12 -4.64 -6.39
CA ASP A 64 -9.28 -3.78 -7.57
C ASP A 64 -8.27 -2.62 -7.60
N LEU A 65 -7.88 -2.13 -6.42
CA LEU A 65 -6.85 -1.12 -6.26
C LEU A 65 -5.61 -1.74 -5.59
N PRO A 66 -4.40 -1.49 -6.13
CA PRO A 66 -3.16 -1.89 -5.47
C PRO A 66 -3.09 -1.39 -4.02
N GLU A 67 -2.63 -2.25 -3.10
CA GLU A 67 -2.61 -1.99 -1.65
C GLU A 67 -1.82 -0.71 -1.32
N ASP A 68 -0.67 -0.51 -1.98
CA ASP A 68 0.19 0.65 -1.76
C ASP A 68 -0.48 1.98 -2.18
N LEU A 69 -1.20 1.98 -3.30
CA LEU A 69 -1.97 3.12 -3.78
C LEU A 69 -3.16 3.41 -2.84
N TYR A 70 -3.90 2.38 -2.43
CA TYR A 70 -4.99 2.50 -1.45
C TYR A 70 -4.50 3.13 -0.14
N MET A 71 -3.39 2.64 0.42
CA MET A 71 -2.86 3.12 1.70
C MET A 71 -2.34 4.56 1.63
N LEU A 72 -1.82 5.01 0.48
CA LEU A 72 -1.44 6.40 0.28
C LEU A 72 -2.66 7.32 0.17
N ILE A 73 -3.70 6.91 -0.54
CA ILE A 73 -4.95 7.66 -0.66
C ILE A 73 -5.61 7.79 0.73
N LYS A 74 -5.69 6.69 1.49
CA LYS A 74 -6.20 6.70 2.87
C LYS A 74 -5.50 7.73 3.75
N LYS A 75 -4.17 7.80 3.63
CA LYS A 75 -3.36 8.78 4.36
C LYS A 75 -3.62 10.21 3.88
N ALA A 76 -3.75 10.43 2.58
CA ALA A 76 -4.06 11.75 2.03
C ALA A 76 -5.43 12.26 2.51
N VAL A 77 -6.45 11.41 2.51
CA VAL A 77 -7.80 11.73 3.02
C VAL A 77 -7.75 12.10 4.50
N ALA A 78 -7.03 11.34 5.33
CA ALA A 78 -6.88 11.64 6.75
C ALA A 78 -6.18 13.00 6.99
N VAL A 79 -5.10 13.29 6.26
CA VAL A 79 -4.38 14.58 6.38
C VAL A 79 -5.24 15.74 5.88
N ARG A 80 -6.02 15.55 4.82
CA ARG A 80 -6.94 16.57 4.31
C ARG A 80 -8.04 16.90 5.31
N LYS A 81 -8.67 15.88 5.90
CA LYS A 81 -9.66 16.04 6.99
C LYS A 81 -9.07 16.77 8.21
N HIS A 82 -7.81 16.51 8.55
CA HIS A 82 -7.10 17.26 9.60
C HIS A 82 -6.91 18.74 9.24
N LEU A 83 -6.49 19.03 8.00
CA LEU A 83 -6.23 20.39 7.52
C LEU A 83 -7.50 21.24 7.35
N GLU A 84 -8.66 20.63 7.13
CA GLU A 84 -9.95 21.34 7.10
C GLU A 84 -10.23 22.07 8.42
N ARG A 85 -9.91 21.43 9.54
CA ARG A 85 -10.01 22.00 10.89
C ARG A 85 -8.79 22.85 11.24
N ASN A 86 -7.60 22.40 10.85
CA ASN A 86 -6.31 23.03 11.21
C ASN A 86 -5.67 23.77 10.03
N ARG A 87 -6.35 24.80 9.51
CA ARG A 87 -5.91 25.50 8.28
C ARG A 87 -4.54 26.19 8.37
N LYS A 88 -4.07 26.48 9.59
CA LYS A 88 -2.77 27.14 9.84
C LYS A 88 -1.58 26.16 9.87
N ASP A 89 -1.83 24.85 9.89
CA ASP A 89 -0.78 23.84 9.92
C ASP A 89 -0.06 23.75 8.55
N LYS A 90 1.10 24.40 8.47
CA LYS A 90 1.93 24.44 7.25
C LYS A 90 2.70 23.14 7.02
N ASP A 91 3.06 22.42 8.09
CA ASP A 91 3.81 21.17 7.97
C ASP A 91 2.93 20.07 7.39
N SER A 92 1.69 19.93 7.89
CA SER A 92 0.74 18.97 7.32
C SER A 92 0.40 19.28 5.86
N LYS A 93 0.32 20.57 5.47
CA LYS A 93 0.18 20.97 4.06
C LYS A 93 1.37 20.50 3.21
N PHE A 94 2.59 20.73 3.67
CA PHE A 94 3.79 20.27 2.98
C PHE A 94 3.81 18.73 2.85
N ARG A 95 3.48 18.01 3.93
CA ARG A 95 3.40 16.55 3.91
C ARG A 95 2.30 16.03 2.98
N LEU A 96 1.16 16.72 2.88
CA LEU A 96 0.09 16.38 1.94
C LEU A 96 0.59 16.43 0.50
N ILE A 97 1.32 17.49 0.12
CA ILE A 97 1.93 17.63 -1.21
C ILE A 97 2.84 16.42 -1.51
N LEU A 98 3.66 16.00 -0.55
CA LEU A 98 4.55 14.84 -0.70
C LEU A 98 3.81 13.49 -0.80
N ILE A 99 2.62 13.38 -0.20
CA ILE A 99 1.78 12.19 -0.31
C ILE A 99 1.11 12.16 -1.70
N GLU A 100 0.47 13.26 -2.11
CA GLU A 100 -0.20 13.37 -3.41
C GLU A 100 0.78 13.18 -4.58
N SER A 101 1.99 13.71 -4.44
CA SER A 101 3.08 13.49 -5.42
C SER A 101 3.45 12.01 -5.57
N ARG A 102 3.40 11.22 -4.48
CA ARG A 102 3.63 9.76 -4.56
C ARG A 102 2.46 9.02 -5.18
N ILE A 103 1.23 9.44 -4.88
CA ILE A 103 0.01 8.87 -5.49
C ILE A 103 0.07 9.04 -7.01
N HIS A 104 0.37 10.24 -7.52
CA HIS A 104 0.46 10.48 -8.96
C HIS A 104 1.56 9.67 -9.64
N ARG A 105 2.71 9.48 -8.97
CA ARG A 105 3.80 8.65 -9.48
C ARG A 105 3.42 7.17 -9.57
N LEU A 106 2.80 6.62 -8.54
CA LEU A 106 2.35 5.22 -8.54
C LEU A 106 1.20 5.00 -9.52
N ALA A 107 0.24 5.91 -9.58
CA ALA A 107 -0.85 5.85 -10.54
C ALA A 107 -0.34 5.85 -11.99
N ARG A 108 0.71 6.64 -12.30
CA ARG A 108 1.35 6.61 -13.62
C ARG A 108 1.96 5.24 -13.91
N TYR A 109 2.71 4.68 -12.97
CA TYR A 109 3.31 3.36 -13.10
C TYR A 109 2.25 2.27 -13.36
N TYR A 110 1.20 2.22 -12.54
CA TYR A 110 0.15 1.22 -12.69
C TYR A 110 -0.70 1.37 -13.96
N LYS A 111 -0.80 2.58 -14.51
CA LYS A 111 -1.36 2.78 -15.86
C LYS A 111 -0.46 2.24 -16.96
N THR A 112 0.85 2.41 -16.85
CA THR A 112 1.81 1.83 -17.82
C THR A 112 1.84 0.31 -17.78
N VAL A 113 1.69 -0.29 -16.59
CA VAL A 113 1.68 -1.76 -16.42
C VAL A 113 0.32 -2.38 -16.76
N GLY A 114 -0.72 -1.57 -16.98
CA GLY A 114 -2.07 -2.05 -17.33
C GLY A 114 -2.89 -2.57 -16.15
N VAL A 115 -2.45 -2.31 -14.92
CA VAL A 115 -3.22 -2.64 -13.70
C VAL A 115 -4.36 -1.65 -13.48
N LEU A 116 -4.14 -0.38 -13.84
CA LEU A 116 -5.16 0.66 -13.77
C LEU A 116 -5.66 1.04 -15.17
N PRO A 117 -6.96 1.39 -15.31
CA PRO A 117 -7.47 1.98 -16.54
C PRO A 117 -6.69 3.25 -16.92
N PRO A 118 -6.44 3.50 -18.22
CA PRO A 118 -5.76 4.73 -18.67
C PRO A 118 -6.47 6.02 -18.23
N THR A 119 -7.80 5.95 -18.10
CA THR A 119 -8.68 7.03 -17.63
C THR A 119 -8.63 7.26 -16.13
N TRP A 120 -7.97 6.38 -15.37
CA TRP A 120 -7.91 6.50 -13.91
C TRP A 120 -7.17 7.78 -13.49
N LYS A 121 -7.82 8.52 -12.59
CA LYS A 121 -7.33 9.78 -12.05
C LYS A 121 -7.63 9.86 -10.56
N TYR A 122 -6.63 10.31 -9.80
CA TYR A 122 -6.80 10.65 -8.39
C TYR A 122 -7.46 12.03 -8.30
N GLU A 123 -8.65 12.09 -7.69
CA GLU A 123 -9.30 13.34 -7.34
C GLU A 123 -9.58 13.39 -5.84
N SER A 124 -9.19 14.49 -5.20
CA SER A 124 -9.27 14.58 -3.73
C SER A 124 -10.69 14.62 -3.17
N SER A 125 -11.66 15.02 -3.99
CA SER A 125 -13.08 15.07 -3.64
C SER A 125 -13.72 13.67 -3.59
N THR A 126 -13.31 12.78 -4.49
CA THR A 126 -13.82 11.40 -4.59
C THR A 126 -12.93 10.39 -3.86
N ALA A 127 -11.75 10.80 -3.40
CA ALA A 127 -10.81 9.93 -2.69
C ALA A 127 -11.40 9.27 -1.42
N SER A 128 -12.37 9.91 -0.76
CA SER A 128 -13.04 9.36 0.44
C SER A 128 -13.98 8.20 0.11
N THR A 129 -14.60 8.16 -1.07
CA THR A 129 -15.49 7.06 -1.47
C THR A 129 -14.70 5.83 -1.91
N ILE A 130 -13.46 6.01 -2.36
CA ILE A 130 -12.53 4.93 -2.72
C ILE A 130 -11.96 4.27 -1.46
N VAL A 131 -11.86 5.02 -0.37
CA VAL A 131 -11.26 4.56 0.89
C VAL A 131 -12.26 4.77 2.03
N SER A 132 -13.20 3.84 2.13
CA SER A 132 -13.99 3.61 3.34
C SER A 132 -13.42 2.43 4.13
#